data_AF-A0A650BWS9-F1
#
_entry.id   AF-A0A650BWS9-F1
#
_cell.length_a   1.000
_cell.length_b   1.000
_cell.length_c   1.000
_cell.angle_alpha   90.00
_cell.angle_beta   90.00
_cell.angle_gamma   90.00
#
_symmetry.space_group_name_H-M   'P 1'
#
loop_
_entity.id
_entity.type
_entity.pdbx_description
1 polymer ?
#
loop_
_entity_poly.entity_id
_entity_poly.type
_entity_poly.pdbx_seq_one_letter_code
_entity_poly.pdbx_strand_id
1 'polypeptide(L)' 'MAVPKKRTSMSKKRIRKNIWKKKGYLIAEKALSLAKSVSTGHSKSFFVRQTSNKSLE' A
#
# COMPACT_ATOMS: atom_id res chain seq x y z
N MET A 1 -1.73 -25.59 26.83
CA MET A 1 -2.00 -24.43 25.92
C MET A 1 -3.37 -23.87 26.23
N ALA A 2 -3.56 -22.55 26.18
CA ALA A 2 -4.87 -21.95 26.41
C ALA A 2 -5.80 -22.18 25.20
N VAL A 3 -7.04 -22.62 25.46
CA VAL A 3 -8.05 -22.89 24.44
C VAL A 3 -9.21 -21.90 24.57
N PRO A 4 -9.71 -21.30 23.47
CA PRO A 4 -10.82 -20.37 23.56
C PRO A 4 -12.10 -21.07 23.99
N LYS A 5 -12.74 -20.58 25.06
CA LYS A 5 -13.99 -21.15 25.57
C LYS A 5 -15.18 -20.99 24.62
N LYS A 6 -15.18 -19.92 23.81
CA LYS A 6 -16.24 -19.59 22.83
C LYS A 6 -15.61 -19.00 21.57
N ARG A 7 -16.29 -19.17 20.43
CA ARG A 7 -15.89 -18.54 19.16
C ARG A 7 -16.03 -17.02 19.25
N THR A 8 -15.19 -16.31 18.50
CA THR A 8 -15.35 -14.87 18.35
C THR A 8 -16.62 -14.55 17.56
N SER A 9 -17.33 -13.49 17.97
CA SER A 9 -18.50 -13.02 17.23
C SER A 9 -18.09 -12.53 15.84
N MET A 10 -19.04 -12.55 14.90
CA MET A 10 -18.78 -12.12 13.52
C MET A 10 -18.32 -10.66 13.45
N SER A 11 -18.90 -9.79 14.27
CA SER A 11 -18.49 -8.37 14.37
C SER A 11 -17.03 -8.23 14.81
N LYS A 12 -16.63 -8.88 15.93
CA LYS A 12 -15.25 -8.83 16.44
C LYS A 12 -14.24 -9.37 15.42
N LYS A 13 -14.59 -10.43 14.68
CA LYS A 13 -13.76 -10.96 13.59
C LYS A 13 -13.59 -9.94 12.45
N ARG A 14 -14.67 -9.28 12.02
CA ARG A 14 -14.63 -8.25 10.96
C ARG A 14 -13.79 -7.04 11.35
N ILE A 15 -13.93 -6.55 12.58
CA ILE A 15 -13.14 -5.40 13.09
C ILE A 15 -11.64 -5.69 12.99
N ARG A 16 -11.19 -6.87 13.44
CA ARG A 16 -9.77 -7.26 13.33
C ARG A 16 -9.28 -7.30 11.88
N LYS A 17 -10.09 -7.84 10.96
CA LYS A 17 -9.75 -7.86 9.53
C LYS A 17 -9.68 -6.45 8.94
N ASN A 18 -10.58 -5.55 9.34
CA ASN A 18 -10.58 -4.17 8.85
C ASN A 18 -9.33 -3.40 9.30
N ILE A 19 -8.85 -3.62 10.53
CA ILE A 19 -7.58 -3.04 11.01
C ILE A 19 -6.42 -3.48 10.12
N TRP A 20 -6.36 -4.75 9.73
CA TRP A 20 -5.33 -5.25 8.81
C TRP A 20 -5.45 -4.61 7.42
N LYS A 21 -6.67 -4.52 6.86
CA LYS A 21 -6.93 -3.88 5.56
C LYS A 21 -6.59 -2.39 5.53
N LYS A 22 -6.86 -1.65 6.62
CA LYS A 22 -6.58 -0.21 6.74
C LYS A 22 -5.09 0.12 6.54
N LYS A 23 -4.19 -0.78 6.93
CA LYS A 23 -2.74 -0.60 6.71
C LYS A 23 -2.39 -0.50 5.22
N GLY A 24 -3.03 -1.31 4.38
CA GLY A 24 -2.82 -1.28 2.93
C GLY A 24 -3.24 0.04 2.30
N TYR A 25 -4.38 0.60 2.74
CA TYR A 25 -4.86 1.91 2.29
C TYR A 25 -3.84 3.02 2.55
N LEU A 26 -3.27 3.08 3.76
CA LEU A 26 -2.27 4.09 4.12
C LEU A 26 -0.98 3.98 3.29
N ILE A 27 -0.58 2.77 2.92
CA ILE A 27 0.58 2.55 2.06
C ILE A 27 0.25 2.98 0.62
N ALA A 28 -0.96 2.68 0.14
CA ALA A 28 -1.39 3.06 -1.21
C ALA A 28 -1.43 4.59 -1.40
N GLU A 29 -1.89 5.36 -0.41
CA GLU A 29 -1.86 6.83 -0.47
C GLU A 29 -0.44 7.38 -0.58
N LYS A 30 0.49 6.85 0.22
CA LYS A 30 1.91 7.23 0.16
C LYS A 30 2.54 6.85 -1.17
N ALA A 31 2.26 5.66 -1.67
CA ALA A 31 2.77 5.17 -2.95
C ALA A 31 2.25 6.02 -4.12
N LEU A 32 0.98 6.43 -4.10
CA LEU A 32 0.40 7.30 -5.13
C LEU A 32 1.04 8.69 -5.13
N SER A 33 1.23 9.29 -3.94
CA SER A 33 1.93 10.57 -3.80
C SER A 33 3.35 10.49 -4.35
N LEU A 34 4.08 9.43 -4.00
CA LEU A 34 5.43 9.18 -4.48
C LEU A 34 5.48 9.01 -6.01
N ALA A 35 4.57 8.21 -6.57
CA ALA A 35 4.52 7.97 -8.01
C ALA A 35 4.31 9.27 -8.81
N LYS A 36 3.40 10.14 -8.34
CA LYS A 36 3.19 11.47 -8.94
C LYS A 36 4.45 12.32 -8.89
N SER A 37 5.12 12.37 -7.74
CA SER A 37 6.38 13.12 -7.59
C SER A 37 7.49 12.62 -8.52
N VAL A 38 7.59 11.30 -8.72
CA VAL A 38 8.57 10.70 -9.63
C VAL A 38 8.22 10.99 -11.08
N SER A 39 6.93 10.94 -11.46
CA SER A 39 6.50 11.10 -12.85
C SER A 39 6.81 12.48 -13.45
N THR A 40 6.92 13.53 -12.62
CA THR A 40 7.21 14.89 -13.11
C THR A 40 8.70 15.11 -13.39
N GLY A 41 9.59 14.23 -12.94
CA GLY A 41 11.04 14.33 -13.16
C GLY A 41 11.72 15.53 -12.48
N HIS A 42 11.00 16.33 -11.69
CA HIS A 42 11.54 17.52 -11.03
C HIS A 42 12.25 17.20 -9.70
N SER A 43 11.97 16.04 -9.09
CA SER A 43 12.57 15.65 -7.83
C SER A 43 14.01 15.18 -8.02
N LYS A 44 14.99 15.92 -7.47
CA LYS A 44 16.42 15.60 -7.52
C LYS A 44 16.87 14.57 -6.48
N SER A 45 16.02 14.22 -5.51
CA SER A 45 16.35 13.32 -4.40
C SER A 45 16.10 11.84 -4.70
N PHE A 46 15.23 11.51 -5.64
CA PHE A 46 14.88 10.13 -5.99
C PHE A 46 15.50 9.76 -7.33
N PHE A 47 16.30 8.69 -7.35
CA PHE A 47 16.83 8.11 -8.59
C PHE A 47 15.93 6.95 -9.04
N VAL A 48 15.40 7.05 -10.25
CA VAL A 48 14.64 5.96 -10.89
C VAL A 48 15.27 5.69 -12.24
N ARG A 49 15.63 4.43 -12.49
CA ARG A 49 16.17 4.01 -13.79
C ARG A 49 15.08 4.14 -14.84
N GLN A 50 15.21 5.11 -15.73
CA GLN A 50 14.36 5.20 -16.91
C GLN A 50 14.76 4.07 -17.85
N THR A 51 13.93 3.03 -17.98
CA THR A 51 14.02 2.14 -19.13
C THR A 51 13.52 2.95 -20.31
N SER A 52 14.41 3.25 -21.26
CA SER A 52 14.05 4.01 -22.46
C SER A 52 12.79 3.42 -23.08
N ASN A 53 11.69 4.15 -23.02
CA ASN A 53 10.61 3.97 -23.99
C ASN A 53 11.18 4.48 -25.30
N LYS A 54 11.94 3.64 -25.99
CA LYS A 54 12.27 3.88 -27.38
C LYS A 54 10.92 3.92 -28.08
N SER A 55 10.41 5.11 -28.36
CA SER A 55 9.28 5.27 -29.27
C SER A 55 9.74 4.65 -30.58
N LEU A 56 9.27 3.44 -30.84
CA LEU A 56 9.35 2.85 -32.17
C LEU A 56 8.40 3.68 -33.01
N GLU A 57 8.94 4.74 -33.61
CA GLU A 57 8.44 5.21 -34.90
C GLU A 57 8.59 4.10 -35.93
#